data_AF-A0A7V3P2B9-F1
#
_entry.id   AF-A0A7V3P2B9-F1
#
_cell.length_a   1.000
_cell.length_b   1.000
_cell.length_c   1.000
_cell.angle_alpha   90.00
_cell.angle_beta   90.00
_cell.angle_gamma   90.00
#
_symmetry.space_group_name_H-M   'P 1'
#
loop_
_entity.id
_entity.type
_entity.pdbx_description
1 polymer ?
#
loop_
_entity_poly.entity_id
_entity_poly.type
_entity_poly.pdbx_seq_one_letter_code
_entity_poly.pdbx_strand_id
1 'polypeptide(L)'
;MFLYLLDAYGYFAPGIATMFLLGVFWKRATNAGALAAGLLTIPLSIALQFALPDVAGLARASINFWACMVVGAVVSLLTAPRPEAEIESLIWNRESLSLPKEQRAQMAGVRNPLLWWSIVTAAVLYMYVRYA
;
A
#
# COMPACT_ATOMS: atom_id res chain seq x y z
N MET A 1 1.49 -23.68 10.38
CA MET A 1 1.34 -22.44 11.19
C MET A 1 1.52 -21.17 10.37
N PHE A 2 2.65 -20.99 9.65
CA PHE A 2 2.90 -19.77 8.85
C PHE A 2 1.84 -19.46 7.80
N LEU A 3 1.43 -20.44 6.98
CA LEU A 3 0.41 -20.23 5.95
C LEU A 3 -0.97 -19.86 6.53
N TYR A 4 -1.32 -20.41 7.70
CA TYR A 4 -2.56 -20.08 8.38
C TYR A 4 -2.57 -18.62 8.87
N LEU A 5 -1.46 -18.17 9.45
CA LEU A 5 -1.30 -16.77 9.82
C LEU A 5 -1.33 -15.86 8.58
N LEU A 6 -0.58 -16.20 7.53
CA LEU A 6 -0.55 -15.42 6.29
C LEU A 6 -1.95 -15.28 5.67
N ASP A 7 -2.72 -16.37 5.67
CA ASP A 7 -4.10 -16.35 5.18
C ASP A 7 -4.98 -15.48 6.09
N ALA A 8 -4.86 -15.61 7.42
CA ALA A 8 -5.55 -14.75 8.39
C ALA A 8 -5.24 -13.25 8.18
N TYR A 9 -3.97 -12.89 7.93
CA TYR A 9 -3.57 -11.52 7.58
C TYR A 9 -4.18 -11.08 6.24
N GLY A 10 -4.33 -12.00 5.29
CA GLY A 10 -4.93 -11.77 3.99
C GLY A 10 -6.39 -11.29 4.01
N TYR A 11 -7.13 -11.50 5.11
CA TYR A 11 -8.53 -11.03 5.24
C TYR A 11 -8.64 -9.53 5.52
N PHE A 12 -7.65 -8.92 6.18
CA PHE A 12 -7.75 -7.54 6.66
C PHE A 12 -6.75 -6.60 6.01
N ALA A 13 -5.55 -7.09 5.70
CA ALA A 13 -4.47 -6.30 5.13
C ALA A 13 -4.86 -5.59 3.80
N PRO A 14 -5.61 -6.21 2.86
CA PRO A 14 -5.95 -5.57 1.59
C PRO A 14 -6.75 -4.27 1.74
N GLY A 15 -7.75 -4.24 2.61
CA GLY A 15 -8.60 -3.06 2.83
C GLY A 15 -7.84 -1.92 3.48
N ILE A 16 -7.05 -2.23 4.53
CA ILE A 16 -6.22 -1.24 5.22
C ILE A 16 -5.16 -0.68 4.28
N ALA A 17 -4.47 -1.55 3.52
CA ALA A 17 -3.49 -1.12 2.53
C ALA A 17 -4.14 -0.19 1.49
N THR A 18 -5.36 -0.51 1.03
CA THR A 18 -6.12 0.34 0.11
C THR A 18 -6.46 1.71 0.71
N MET A 19 -6.91 1.76 1.97
CA MET A 19 -7.21 3.01 2.67
C MET A 19 -6.00 3.95 2.69
N PHE A 20 -4.83 3.43 3.06
CA PHE A 20 -3.60 4.23 3.11
C PHE A 20 -3.10 4.61 1.71
N LEU A 21 -3.11 3.67 0.76
CA LEU A 21 -2.56 3.90 -0.58
C LEU A 21 -3.42 4.92 -1.35
N LEU A 22 -4.75 4.83 -1.26
CA LEU A 22 -5.65 5.87 -1.78
C LEU A 22 -5.41 7.20 -1.08
N GLY A 23 -5.28 7.22 0.25
CA GLY A 23 -5.05 8.46 1.01
C GLY A 23 -3.74 9.18 0.65
N VAL A 24 -2.66 8.43 0.46
CA VAL A 24 -1.32 8.99 0.19
C VAL A 24 -1.16 9.39 -1.28
N PHE A 25 -1.64 8.56 -2.21
CA PHE A 25 -1.36 8.75 -3.64
C PHE A 25 -2.50 9.38 -4.44
N TRP A 26 -3.73 9.44 -3.91
CA TRP A 26 -4.88 9.96 -4.64
C TRP A 26 -5.48 11.19 -3.97
N LYS A 27 -5.28 12.37 -4.59
CA LYS A 27 -5.79 13.67 -4.08
C LYS A 27 -7.31 13.76 -3.89
N ARG A 28 -8.09 12.92 -4.57
CA ARG A 28 -9.56 12.86 -4.46
C ARG A 28 -10.01 11.78 -3.47
N ALA A 29 -9.11 11.12 -2.73
CA ALA A 29 -9.50 10.12 -1.75
C ALA A 29 -10.37 10.74 -0.65
N THR A 30 -11.59 10.24 -0.52
CA THR A 30 -12.54 10.69 0.49
C THR A 30 -12.51 9.77 1.71
N ASN A 31 -12.89 10.27 2.88
CA ASN A 31 -13.06 9.44 4.07
C ASN A 31 -14.11 8.34 3.83
N ALA A 32 -15.19 8.67 3.12
CA ALA A 32 -16.23 7.70 2.77
C ALA A 32 -15.70 6.58 1.88
N GLY A 33 -14.91 6.89 0.85
CA GLY A 33 -14.31 5.88 -0.03
C GLY A 33 -13.29 4.99 0.67
N ALA A 34 -12.47 5.56 1.56
CA ALA A 34 -11.54 4.79 2.39
C ALA A 34 -12.30 3.84 3.32
N LEU A 35 -13.29 4.35 4.08
CA LEU A 35 -14.11 3.54 4.97
C LEU A 35 -14.87 2.45 4.23
N ALA A 36 -15.47 2.77 3.07
CA ALA A 36 -16.15 1.79 2.24
C ALA A 36 -15.21 0.66 1.81
N ALA A 37 -14.00 0.97 1.35
CA ALA A 37 -13.02 -0.04 0.95
C ALA A 37 -12.60 -0.96 2.11
N GLY A 38 -12.37 -0.43 3.30
CA GLY A 38 -11.98 -1.26 4.46
C GLY A 38 -13.14 -2.07 5.04
N LEU A 39 -14.34 -1.51 5.10
CA LEU A 39 -15.52 -2.25 5.58
C LEU A 39 -15.91 -3.37 4.60
N LEU A 40 -15.78 -3.12 3.29
CA LEU A 40 -16.05 -4.11 2.25
C LEU A 40 -15.00 -5.22 2.19
N THR A 41 -13.80 -5.01 2.73
CA THR A 41 -12.71 -5.98 2.61
C THR A 41 -13.02 -7.32 3.27
N ILE A 42 -13.72 -7.32 4.41
CA ILE A 42 -14.09 -8.54 5.14
C ILE A 42 -15.13 -9.37 4.36
N PRO A 43 -16.30 -8.81 3.99
CA PRO A 43 -17.30 -9.58 3.24
C PRO A 43 -16.76 -10.02 1.88
N LEU A 44 -15.94 -9.22 1.23
CA LEU A 44 -15.34 -9.58 -0.05
C LEU A 44 -14.29 -10.69 0.08
N SER A 45 -13.48 -10.69 1.15
CA SER A 45 -12.54 -11.79 1.44
C SER A 45 -13.27 -13.11 1.70
N ILE A 46 -14.37 -13.07 2.45
CA ILE A 46 -15.21 -14.25 2.70
C ILE A 46 -15.83 -14.74 1.38
N ALA A 47 -16.38 -13.85 0.57
CA ALA A 47 -16.93 -14.21 -0.74
C ALA A 47 -15.88 -14.85 -1.66
N LEU A 48 -14.66 -14.32 -1.69
CA LEU A 48 -13.54 -14.89 -2.46
C LEU A 48 -13.08 -16.25 -1.92
N GLN A 49 -13.17 -16.48 -0.60
CA GLN A 49 -12.87 -17.78 -0.01
C GLN A 49 -13.85 -18.87 -0.47
N PHE A 50 -15.14 -18.53 -0.61
CA PHE A 50 -16.15 -19.46 -1.12
C PHE A 50 -16.09 -19.64 -2.64
N ALA A 51 -15.84 -18.56 -3.39
CA ALA A 51 -15.81 -18.60 -4.85
C ALA A 51 -14.52 -19.24 -5.39
N LEU A 52 -13.40 -19.05 -4.70
CA LEU A 52 -12.08 -19.52 -5.11
C LEU A 52 -11.40 -20.26 -3.93
N PRO A 53 -11.85 -21.48 -3.60
CA PRO A 53 -11.27 -22.27 -2.50
C PRO A 53 -9.87 -22.82 -2.83
N ASP A 54 -9.58 -23.08 -4.11
CA ASP A 54 -8.36 -23.76 -4.57
C ASP A 54 -7.14 -22.84 -4.74
N VAL A 55 -7.34 -21.52 -4.70
CA VAL A 55 -6.26 -20.54 -4.87
C VAL A 55 -5.59 -20.22 -3.54
N ALA A 56 -4.27 -20.00 -3.59
CA ALA A 56 -3.50 -19.63 -2.43
C ALA A 56 -4.01 -18.32 -1.78
N GLY A 57 -3.98 -18.26 -0.45
CA GLY A 57 -4.43 -17.10 0.34
C GLY A 57 -3.86 -15.76 -0.10
N LEU A 58 -2.56 -15.74 -0.44
CA LEU A 58 -1.89 -14.55 -0.94
C LEU A 58 -2.49 -14.03 -2.26
N ALA A 59 -2.81 -14.92 -3.20
CA ALA A 59 -3.41 -14.54 -4.48
C ALA A 59 -4.83 -13.97 -4.28
N ARG A 60 -5.63 -14.57 -3.39
CA ARG A 60 -6.95 -14.03 -3.02
C ARG A 60 -6.85 -12.65 -2.39
N ALA A 61 -5.88 -12.45 -1.49
CA ALA A 61 -5.64 -11.17 -0.85
C ALA A 61 -5.28 -10.08 -1.88
N SER A 62 -4.49 -10.42 -2.91
CA SER A 62 -4.20 -9.50 -4.02
C SER A 62 -5.44 -9.15 -4.85
N ILE A 63 -6.31 -10.12 -5.14
CA ILE A 63 -7.58 -9.86 -5.85
C ILE A 63 -8.48 -8.94 -5.01
N ASN A 64 -8.61 -9.24 -3.72
CA ASN A 64 -9.39 -8.43 -2.78
C ASN A 64 -8.85 -6.99 -2.70
N PHE A 65 -7.52 -6.82 -2.69
CA PHE A 65 -6.88 -5.50 -2.71
C PHE A 65 -7.29 -4.67 -3.92
N TRP A 66 -7.20 -5.24 -5.12
CA TRP A 66 -7.59 -4.53 -6.35
C TRP A 66 -9.09 -4.20 -6.37
N ALA A 67 -9.93 -5.12 -5.90
CA ALA A 67 -11.36 -4.88 -5.83
C ALA A 67 -11.72 -3.76 -4.82
N CYS A 68 -11.12 -3.78 -3.63
CA CYS A 68 -11.22 -2.69 -2.66
C CYS A 68 -10.72 -1.36 -3.24
N MET A 69 -9.64 -1.36 -4.02
CA MET A 69 -9.10 -0.17 -4.67
C MET A 69 -10.07 0.43 -5.68
N VAL A 70 -10.69 -0.41 -6.53
CA VAL A 70 -11.70 0.02 -7.49
C VAL A 70 -12.92 0.59 -6.75
N VAL A 71 -13.42 -0.08 -5.71
CA VAL A 71 -14.57 0.41 -4.96
C VAL A 71 -14.24 1.72 -4.24
N GLY A 72 -13.10 1.79 -3.55
CA GLY A 72 -12.67 2.99 -2.84
C GLY A 72 -12.47 4.18 -3.79
N ALA A 73 -11.96 3.93 -5.00
CA ALA A 73 -11.85 4.91 -6.07
C ALA A 73 -13.24 5.38 -6.55
N VAL A 74 -14.13 4.46 -6.90
CA VAL A 74 -15.49 4.78 -7.39
C VAL A 74 -16.28 5.56 -6.34
N VAL A 75 -16.29 5.11 -5.08
CA VAL A 75 -16.98 5.81 -3.98
C VAL A 75 -16.36 7.19 -3.74
N SER A 76 -15.03 7.32 -3.87
CA SER A 76 -14.37 8.62 -3.76
C SER A 76 -14.69 9.57 -4.92
N LEU A 77 -14.97 9.04 -6.12
CA LEU A 77 -15.41 9.85 -7.27
C LEU A 77 -16.87 10.29 -7.14
N LEU A 78 -17.71 9.47 -6.50
CA LEU A 78 -19.14 9.73 -6.30
C LEU A 78 -19.43 10.58 -5.06
N THR A 79 -18.49 10.69 -4.12
CA THR A 79 -18.65 11.47 -2.88
C THR A 79 -18.06 12.87 -3.03
N ALA A 80 -18.59 13.84 -2.27
CA ALA A 80 -18.07 15.21 -2.26
C ALA A 80 -16.55 15.25 -1.96
N PRO A 81 -15.76 16.03 -2.73
CA PRO A 81 -14.34 16.19 -2.48
C PRO A 81 -14.07 16.84 -1.12
N ARG A 82 -12.95 16.47 -0.48
CA ARG A 82 -12.48 17.18 0.71
C ARG A 82 -12.03 18.62 0.35
N PRO A 83 -12.10 19.58 1.28
CA PRO A 83 -11.51 20.90 1.10
C PRO A 83 -10.00 20.77 0.90
N GLU A 84 -9.47 21.40 -0.15
CA GLU A 84 -8.06 21.25 -0.60
C GLU A 84 -7.03 21.55 0.52
N ALA A 85 -7.38 22.42 1.48
CA ALA A 85 -6.56 22.79 2.62
C ALA A 85 -6.22 21.64 3.59
N GLU A 86 -7.09 20.61 3.73
CA GLU A 86 -6.79 19.43 4.55
C GLU A 86 -5.97 18.37 3.80
N ILE A 87 -6.00 18.43 2.46
CA ILE A 87 -5.37 17.42 1.61
C ILE A 87 -3.90 17.80 1.35
N GLU A 88 -3.59 19.09 1.26
CA GLU A 88 -2.25 19.60 0.92
C GLU A 88 -1.16 19.23 1.94
N SER A 89 -1.50 19.14 3.23
CA SER A 89 -0.56 18.73 4.30
C SER A 89 -0.43 17.21 4.46
N LEU A 90 -1.41 16.44 3.96
CA LEU A 90 -1.48 14.99 4.13
C LEU A 90 -0.97 14.23 2.90
N ILE A 91 -1.01 14.83 1.70
CA ILE A 91 -0.49 14.24 0.47
C ILE A 91 1.03 14.30 0.45
N TRP A 92 1.64 13.21 -0.03
CA TRP A 92 3.06 13.18 -0.34
C TRP A 92 3.37 14.13 -1.51
N ASN A 93 3.77 15.37 -1.19
CA ASN A 93 4.14 16.39 -2.18
C ASN A 93 5.65 16.36 -2.46
N ARG A 94 6.08 16.71 -3.69
CA ARG A 94 7.50 16.69 -4.11
C ARG A 94 8.39 17.55 -3.20
N GLU A 95 7.85 18.60 -2.60
CA GLU A 95 8.58 19.47 -1.68
C GLU A 95 8.88 18.80 -0.33
N SER A 96 8.02 17.91 0.17
CA SER A 96 8.28 17.10 1.37
C SER A 96 9.43 16.10 1.16
N LEU A 97 9.66 15.69 -0.09
CA LEU A 97 10.80 14.84 -0.46
C LEU A 97 12.13 15.59 -0.50
N SER A 98 12.10 16.93 -0.45
CA SER A 98 13.32 17.72 -0.46
C SER A 98 13.96 17.72 0.94
N LEU A 99 15.09 17.02 1.05
CA LEU A 99 15.92 17.02 2.25
C LEU A 99 16.31 18.47 2.61
N PRO A 100 16.10 18.91 3.86
CA PRO A 100 16.64 20.18 4.35
C PRO A 100 18.13 20.26 4.01
N LYS A 101 18.56 21.38 3.43
CA LYS A 101 19.93 21.57 2.89
C LYS A 101 21.03 21.24 3.93
N GLU A 102 20.70 21.35 5.22
CA GLU A 102 21.55 21.04 6.37
C GLU A 102 21.78 19.52 6.58
N GLN A 103 20.78 18.67 6.31
CA GLN A 103 20.90 17.21 6.41
C GLN A 103 21.65 16.60 5.22
N ARG A 104 21.60 17.25 4.05
CA ARG A 104 22.31 16.82 2.83
C ARG A 104 23.83 16.81 3.02
N ALA A 105 24.36 17.69 3.87
CA ALA A 105 25.78 17.75 4.21
C ALA A 105 26.19 16.62 5.19
N GLN A 106 25.30 16.17 6.08
CA GLN A 106 25.57 15.09 7.04
C GLN A 106 25.44 13.67 6.44
N MET A 107 24.76 13.52 5.31
CA MET A 107 24.56 12.24 4.61
C MET A 107 25.67 11.90 3.60
N ALA A 108 26.77 12.65 3.58
CA ALA A 108 27.89 12.39 2.68
C ALA A 108 28.70 11.14 3.11
N GLY A 109 29.09 10.31 2.13
CA GLY A 109 29.95 9.14 2.34
C GLY A 109 29.20 7.89 2.82
N VAL A 110 29.69 7.26 3.89
CA VAL A 110 29.22 5.95 4.40
C VAL A 110 27.81 6.01 5.02
N ARG A 111 27.34 7.22 5.35
CA ARG A 111 25.98 7.48 5.87
C ARG A 111 24.95 7.66 4.76
N ASN A 112 25.33 7.51 3.49
CA ASN A 112 24.42 7.66 2.36
C ASN A 112 23.45 6.47 2.28
N PRO A 113 22.12 6.68 2.44
CA PRO A 113 21.13 5.62 2.36
C PRO A 113 21.12 4.89 1.01
N LEU A 114 21.47 5.58 -0.08
CA LEU A 114 21.51 5.01 -1.43
C LEU A 114 22.62 3.98 -1.60
N LEU A 115 23.77 4.20 -0.94
CA LEU A 115 24.89 3.25 -0.96
C LEU A 115 24.46 1.92 -0.35
N TRP A 116 23.90 1.96 0.87
CA TRP A 116 23.41 0.77 1.55
C TRP A 116 22.25 0.10 0.82
N TRP A 117 21.32 0.87 0.26
CA TRP A 117 20.25 0.34 -0.57
C TRP A 117 20.81 -0.44 -1.77
N SER A 118 21.75 0.14 -2.51
CA SER A 118 22.36 -0.54 -3.67
C SER A 118 23.12 -1.82 -3.30
N ILE A 119 23.83 -1.83 -2.16
CA ILE A 119 24.55 -3.02 -1.66
C ILE A 119 23.56 -4.14 -1.37
N VAL A 120 22.48 -3.84 -0.64
CA VAL A 120 21.44 -4.81 -0.31
C VAL A 120 20.76 -5.33 -1.58
N THR A 121 20.39 -4.44 -2.51
CA THR A 121 19.78 -4.83 -3.79
C THR A 121 20.71 -5.73 -4.61
N ALA A 122 21.99 -5.41 -4.70
CA ALA A 122 22.97 -6.24 -5.41
C ALA A 122 23.11 -7.63 -4.77
N ALA A 123 23.15 -7.71 -3.43
CA ALA A 123 23.22 -8.98 -2.71
C ALA A 123 21.97 -9.84 -2.94
N VAL A 124 20.77 -9.24 -2.88
CA VAL A 124 19.50 -9.92 -3.14
C VAL A 124 19.42 -10.42 -4.57
N LEU A 125 19.79 -9.59 -5.56
CA LEU A 125 19.81 -9.97 -6.97
C LEU A 125 20.80 -11.11 -7.24
N TYR A 126 21.99 -11.05 -6.66
CA TYR A 126 22.98 -12.11 -6.77
C TYR A 126 22.43 -13.43 -6.21
N MET A 127 21.82 -13.40 -5.03
CA MET A 127 21.23 -14.59 -4.42
C MET A 127 20.10 -15.15 -5.28
N TYR A 128 19.24 -14.28 -5.81
CA TYR A 128 18.14 -14.70 -6.68
C TYR A 128 18.65 -15.38 -7.96
N VAL A 129 19.62 -14.80 -8.66
CA VAL A 129 20.17 -15.41 -9.89
C VAL A 129 20.94 -16.70 -9.61
N ARG A 130 21.60 -16.79 -8.44
CA ARG A 130 22.44 -17.95 -8.11
C ARG A 130 21.66 -19.14 -7.52
N TYR A 131 20.55 -18.89 -6.83
CA TYR A 131 19.82 -19.91 -6.05
C TYR A 131 18.34 -20.06 -6.42
N ALA A 132 17.80 -19.26 -7.36
CA ALA A 132 16.50 -19.55 -7.98
C ALA A 132 16.63 -20.62 -9.06
#